data_AF-A0A8J6HRH0-F1
#
_entry.id   AF-A0A8J6HRH0-F1
#
_cell.length_a   1.000
_cell.length_b   1.000
_cell.length_c   1.000
_cell.angle_alpha   90.00
_cell.angle_beta   90.00
_cell.angle_gamma   90.00
#
_symmetry.space_group_name_H-M   'P 1'
#
loop_
_entity.id
_entity.type
_entity.pdbx_description
1 polymer ?
#
loop_
_entity_poly.entity_id
_entity_poly.type
_entity_poly.pdbx_seq_one_letter_code
_entity_poly.pdbx_strand_id
1 'polypeptide(L)'
;MNARQEAFAIRKAGMHTQKSPLESMLTPVDEQPGTRGQKRPHASDDESDDDQAHDEVRLWEDGFKDRYYESKFDSTPDDLDFRNNVALHYVRGLCWVLRYYYQGCASWKWYFPYHYAPFASDFVHIAGLSTEFEQDSKPFRPLEQLMGVFPAASCKHVPAPWAHLMSDPESPIIDFYPEDFKIDLNGKKFAWQGVALLPFVNEDRLFKALAPYYKELSPAEIKRNVRGDDRLYVGSKNPGYNNVRQLYVQKIDMQMEVHVSIQGMQGLVLLTEESVDYGGYLDSPVLGLDGVSNNMVCCVKYRDPKYDAGFIFPAKRLKGAIDPPRVLKPGDLDAEASRNWRPIIGMNGGPSRSQIGTETVFVRSAARESRPEEQLSQSRKQLR
;
A
#
# COMPACT_ATOMS: atom_id res chain seq x y z
N MET A 1 -10.50 -28.84 6.93
CA MET A 1 -10.56 -28.74 8.40
C MET A 1 -11.09 -27.36 8.78
N ASN A 2 -11.75 -27.19 9.93
CA ASN A 2 -12.33 -25.90 10.33
C ASN A 2 -11.24 -25.01 10.94
N ALA A 3 -10.69 -24.07 10.16
CA ALA A 3 -9.60 -23.16 10.56
C ALA A 3 -9.89 -22.42 11.89
N ARG A 4 -11.16 -22.16 12.20
CA ARG A 4 -11.57 -21.56 13.48
C ARG A 4 -11.34 -22.50 14.66
N GLN A 5 -11.65 -23.79 14.51
CA GLN A 5 -11.43 -24.79 15.57
C GLN A 5 -9.93 -25.01 15.82
N GLU A 6 -9.12 -24.95 14.75
CA GLU A 6 -7.66 -25.06 14.83
C GLU A 6 -7.05 -23.84 15.55
N ALA A 7 -7.41 -22.61 15.15
CA ALA A 7 -6.98 -21.39 15.83
C ALA A 7 -7.39 -21.35 17.31
N PHE A 8 -8.61 -21.81 17.62
CA PHE A 8 -9.10 -21.97 19.00
C PHE A 8 -8.24 -22.94 19.81
N ALA A 9 -7.96 -24.14 19.26
CA ALA A 9 -7.19 -25.17 19.94
C ALA A 9 -5.75 -24.73 20.24
N ILE A 10 -5.09 -24.07 19.28
CA ILE A 10 -3.72 -23.55 19.45
C ILE A 10 -3.66 -22.56 20.60
N ARG A 11 -4.58 -21.58 20.67
CA ARG A 11 -4.58 -20.58 21.75
C ARG A 11 -4.96 -21.15 23.12
N LYS A 12 -5.92 -22.09 23.17
CA LYS A 12 -6.27 -22.81 24.41
C LYS A 12 -5.08 -23.62 24.94
N ALA A 13 -4.30 -24.23 24.06
CA ALA A 13 -3.08 -24.93 24.44
C ALA A 13 -2.00 -23.96 24.97
N GLY A 14 -1.85 -22.79 24.34
CA GLY A 14 -0.88 -21.75 24.74
C GLY A 14 -1.18 -21.05 26.07
N MET A 15 -2.45 -20.99 26.52
CA MET A 15 -2.85 -20.37 27.80
C MET A 15 -2.21 -21.03 29.05
N HIS A 16 -1.68 -22.25 28.94
CA HIS A 16 -1.04 -22.97 30.06
C HIS A 16 0.49 -22.86 30.10
N THR A 17 1.12 -22.19 29.13
CA THR A 17 2.57 -21.99 29.07
C THR A 17 2.88 -20.50 29.00
N GLN A 18 3.08 -19.86 30.15
CA GLN A 18 3.69 -18.54 30.21
C GLN A 18 5.20 -18.66 29.98
N LYS A 19 5.64 -18.56 28.71
CA LYS A 19 6.97 -18.10 28.32
C LYS A 19 6.98 -17.82 26.82
N SER A 20 7.33 -16.59 26.43
CA SER A 20 7.39 -16.17 25.03
C SER A 20 8.64 -16.79 24.36
N PRO A 21 8.53 -17.47 23.20
CA PRO A 21 9.67 -18.01 22.45
C PRO A 21 10.63 -16.94 21.90
N LEU A 22 10.20 -15.67 21.91
CA LEU A 22 10.97 -14.54 21.38
C LEU A 22 12.13 -14.13 22.31
N GLU A 23 12.05 -14.49 23.59
CA GLU A 23 13.05 -14.15 24.60
C GLU A 23 14.26 -15.11 24.56
N SER A 24 14.07 -16.37 24.14
CA SER A 24 15.17 -17.33 23.96
C SER A 24 16.03 -17.08 22.72
N MET A 25 15.58 -16.23 21.80
CA MET A 25 16.35 -15.86 20.60
C MET A 25 17.17 -14.57 20.78
N LEU A 26 16.98 -13.84 21.89
CA LEU A 26 17.57 -12.51 22.11
C LEU A 26 18.56 -12.44 23.27
N THR A 27 18.87 -13.54 23.94
CA THR A 27 19.95 -13.57 24.95
C THR A 27 21.31 -13.75 24.26
N PRO A 28 22.24 -12.79 24.39
CA PRO A 28 23.62 -12.98 23.95
C PRO A 28 24.27 -14.11 24.78
N VAL A 29 25.03 -14.97 24.13
CA VAL A 29 25.84 -15.99 24.82
C VAL A 29 27.02 -15.27 25.48
N ASP A 30 26.94 -15.02 26.78
CA ASP A 30 28.05 -14.48 27.57
C ASP A 30 29.21 -15.48 27.62
N GLU A 31 30.39 -15.02 27.22
CA GLU A 31 31.67 -15.72 27.36
C GLU A 31 32.07 -15.83 28.85
N GLN A 32 32.36 -17.05 29.31
CA GLN A 32 33.24 -17.28 30.45
C GLN A 32 34.25 -18.40 30.17
N PRO A 33 35.44 -18.34 30.80
CA PRO A 33 36.66 -18.88 30.22
C PRO A 33 36.97 -20.32 30.65
N GLY A 34 37.52 -21.08 29.69
CA GLY A 34 38.49 -22.13 29.94
C GLY A 34 37.96 -23.54 30.20
N THR A 35 38.16 -24.43 29.23
CA THR A 35 38.74 -25.77 29.49
C THR A 35 39.27 -26.36 28.18
N ARG A 36 40.54 -26.81 28.24
CA ARG A 36 41.30 -27.49 27.17
C ARG A 36 40.56 -28.74 26.66
N GLY A 37 40.44 -28.88 25.33
CA GLY A 37 40.00 -30.10 24.64
C GLY A 37 40.70 -30.25 23.29
N GLN A 38 41.14 -31.46 22.96
CA GLN A 38 42.16 -31.80 21.96
C GLN A 38 41.77 -31.59 20.49
N LYS A 39 42.77 -31.27 19.64
CA LYS A 39 42.68 -31.30 18.17
C LYS A 39 42.44 -32.74 17.68
N ARG A 40 41.37 -32.95 16.89
CA ARG A 40 41.19 -34.15 16.05
C ARG A 40 41.54 -33.82 14.60
N PRO A 41 42.13 -34.75 13.83
CA PRO A 41 42.70 -34.47 12.52
C PRO A 41 41.63 -34.39 11.43
N HIS A 42 41.97 -33.60 10.40
CA HIS A 42 41.23 -33.43 9.15
C HIS A 42 40.84 -34.79 8.54
N ALA A 43 39.54 -35.03 8.40
CA ALA A 43 39.00 -36.03 7.49
C ALA A 43 38.38 -35.26 6.30
N SER A 44 38.57 -35.82 5.11
CA SER A 44 38.24 -35.30 3.79
C SER A 44 36.87 -34.62 3.70
N ASP A 45 36.87 -33.39 3.17
CA ASP A 45 35.71 -32.73 2.60
C ASP A 45 35.21 -33.55 1.40
N ASP A 46 34.13 -34.29 1.61
CA ASP A 46 33.24 -34.72 0.54
C ASP A 46 32.15 -33.63 0.46
N GLU A 47 32.39 -32.63 -0.40
CA GLU A 47 31.40 -31.61 -0.75
C GLU A 47 30.24 -32.29 -1.51
N SER A 48 29.31 -32.88 -0.75
CA SER A 48 27.97 -33.16 -1.28
C SER A 48 27.17 -31.86 -1.24
N ASP A 49 27.05 -31.25 -2.42
CA ASP A 49 26.27 -30.05 -2.76
C ASP A 49 24.76 -30.34 -2.69
N ASP A 50 24.27 -30.87 -1.56
CA ASP A 50 22.90 -31.39 -1.39
C ASP A 50 22.08 -30.62 -0.34
N ASP A 51 22.47 -29.39 -0.02
CA ASP A 51 21.69 -28.44 0.80
C ASP A 51 20.76 -27.56 -0.07
N GLN A 52 20.46 -28.00 -1.29
CA GLN A 52 19.43 -27.36 -2.11
C GLN A 52 18.09 -27.89 -1.64
N ALA A 53 17.39 -27.11 -0.79
CA ALA A 53 16.05 -27.41 -0.31
C ALA A 53 15.22 -28.04 -1.43
N HIS A 54 14.83 -29.30 -1.24
CA HIS A 54 14.27 -30.17 -2.26
C HIS A 54 13.01 -29.51 -2.85
N ASP A 55 13.12 -28.87 -4.03
CA ASP A 55 12.00 -28.21 -4.69
C ASP A 55 11.04 -29.29 -5.19
N GLU A 56 9.94 -29.50 -4.46
CA GLU A 56 8.94 -30.53 -4.74
C GLU A 56 8.31 -30.39 -6.14
N VAL A 57 8.24 -29.16 -6.67
CA VAL A 57 7.57 -28.87 -7.93
C VAL A 57 8.41 -29.34 -9.13
N ARG A 58 9.75 -29.20 -9.07
CA ARG A 58 10.69 -29.58 -10.14
C ARG A 58 10.23 -29.04 -11.49
N LEU A 59 10.27 -27.71 -11.64
CA LEU A 59 9.82 -26.99 -12.85
C LEU A 59 10.57 -27.40 -14.13
N TRP A 60 11.72 -28.06 -14.01
CA TRP A 60 12.56 -28.54 -15.11
C TRP A 60 12.24 -29.96 -15.58
N GLU A 61 11.31 -30.67 -14.92
CA GLU A 61 10.94 -32.05 -15.27
C GLU A 61 9.51 -32.13 -15.83
N ASP A 62 9.26 -33.11 -16.71
CA ASP A 62 7.90 -33.41 -17.18
C ASP A 62 6.93 -33.64 -16.02
N GLY A 63 5.68 -33.23 -16.19
CA GLY A 63 4.65 -33.28 -15.14
C GLY A 63 4.77 -32.17 -14.08
N PHE A 64 5.63 -31.16 -14.28
CA PHE A 64 5.79 -30.04 -13.34
C PHE A 64 4.48 -29.30 -13.06
N LYS A 65 3.59 -29.21 -14.06
CA LYS A 65 2.34 -28.47 -13.95
C LYS A 65 1.41 -29.12 -12.94
N ASP A 66 1.34 -30.45 -12.96
CA ASP A 66 0.49 -31.21 -12.05
C ASP A 66 1.04 -31.13 -10.62
N ARG A 67 2.36 -31.33 -10.45
CA ARG A 67 3.04 -31.14 -9.15
C ARG A 67 2.86 -29.74 -8.59
N TYR A 68 2.90 -28.72 -9.46
CA TYR A 68 2.71 -27.32 -9.05
C TYR A 68 1.32 -27.07 -8.48
N TYR A 69 0.28 -27.48 -9.20
CA TYR A 69 -1.10 -27.27 -8.75
C TYR A 69 -1.45 -28.11 -7.52
N GLU A 70 -0.90 -29.32 -7.42
CA GLU A 70 -1.05 -30.17 -6.25
C GLU A 70 -0.35 -29.55 -5.02
N SER A 71 0.93 -29.16 -5.15
CA SER A 71 1.72 -28.60 -4.04
C SER A 71 1.28 -27.20 -3.60
N LYS A 72 0.90 -26.33 -4.54
CA LYS A 72 0.65 -24.90 -4.26
C LYS A 72 -0.83 -24.55 -4.05
N PHE A 73 -1.74 -25.35 -4.58
CA PHE A 73 -3.18 -25.09 -4.52
C PHE A 73 -3.98 -26.23 -3.89
N ASP A 74 -3.33 -27.34 -3.48
CA ASP A 74 -3.99 -28.56 -3.03
C ASP A 74 -5.03 -29.07 -4.05
N SER A 75 -4.78 -28.85 -5.35
CA SER A 75 -5.69 -29.19 -6.45
C SER A 75 -5.27 -30.48 -7.14
N THR A 76 -6.23 -31.32 -7.51
CA THR A 76 -5.96 -32.55 -8.26
C THR A 76 -5.52 -32.23 -9.71
N PRO A 77 -4.67 -33.08 -10.33
CA PRO A 77 -4.20 -32.86 -11.71
C PRO A 77 -5.31 -32.69 -12.76
N ASP A 78 -6.43 -33.39 -12.59
CA ASP A 78 -7.56 -33.42 -13.52
C ASP A 78 -8.51 -32.21 -13.39
N ASP A 79 -8.30 -31.34 -12.39
CA ASP A 79 -9.16 -30.17 -12.17
C ASP A 79 -8.77 -29.00 -13.08
N LEU A 80 -9.02 -29.18 -14.37
CA LEU A 80 -8.77 -28.17 -15.40
C LEU A 80 -9.66 -26.93 -15.19
N ASP A 81 -10.87 -27.10 -14.67
CA ASP A 81 -11.78 -26.00 -14.38
C ASP A 81 -11.21 -25.09 -13.30
N PHE A 82 -10.61 -25.64 -12.24
CA PHE A 82 -9.89 -24.87 -11.24
C PHE A 82 -8.71 -24.09 -11.84
N ARG A 83 -7.86 -24.74 -12.64
CA ARG A 83 -6.72 -24.07 -13.31
C ARG A 83 -7.18 -22.89 -14.17
N ASN A 84 -8.22 -23.12 -14.97
CA ASN A 84 -8.85 -22.08 -15.78
C ASN A 84 -9.42 -20.96 -14.91
N ASN A 85 -10.05 -21.29 -13.78
CA ASN A 85 -10.59 -20.29 -12.86
C ASN A 85 -9.49 -19.41 -12.24
N VAL A 86 -8.35 -19.98 -11.84
CA VAL A 86 -7.19 -19.21 -11.37
C VAL A 86 -6.70 -18.25 -12.46
N ALA A 87 -6.59 -18.72 -13.72
CA ALA A 87 -6.24 -17.88 -14.86
C ALA A 87 -7.24 -16.75 -15.11
N LEU A 88 -8.55 -17.03 -15.05
CA LEU A 88 -9.59 -16.01 -15.20
C LEU A 88 -9.51 -14.94 -14.09
N HIS A 89 -9.31 -15.35 -12.83
CA HIS A 89 -9.08 -14.40 -11.74
C HIS A 89 -7.81 -13.56 -11.94
N TYR A 90 -6.75 -14.16 -12.49
CA TYR A 90 -5.50 -13.46 -12.78
C TYR A 90 -5.70 -12.41 -13.89
N VAL A 91 -6.38 -12.76 -14.99
CA VAL A 91 -6.71 -11.80 -16.06
C VAL A 91 -7.61 -10.69 -15.55
N ARG A 92 -8.61 -11.00 -14.72
CA ARG A 92 -9.45 -10.00 -14.07
C ARG A 92 -8.60 -9.02 -13.26
N GLY A 93 -7.57 -9.52 -12.58
CA GLY A 93 -6.60 -8.68 -11.87
C GLY A 93 -5.75 -7.79 -12.77
N LEU A 94 -5.30 -8.29 -13.92
CA LEU A 94 -4.60 -7.46 -14.91
C LEU A 94 -5.50 -6.31 -15.39
N CYS A 95 -6.79 -6.58 -15.67
CA CYS A 95 -7.76 -5.56 -16.03
C CYS A 95 -7.99 -4.55 -14.89
N TRP A 96 -8.08 -5.02 -13.65
CA TRP A 96 -8.21 -4.17 -12.46
C TRP A 96 -7.00 -3.24 -12.32
N VAL A 97 -5.78 -3.77 -12.42
CA VAL A 97 -4.53 -3.00 -12.32
C VAL A 97 -4.45 -1.97 -13.44
N LEU A 98 -4.70 -2.36 -14.69
CA LEU A 98 -4.65 -1.43 -15.81
C LEU A 98 -5.66 -0.28 -15.63
N ARG A 99 -6.88 -0.59 -15.17
CA ARG A 99 -7.89 0.42 -14.88
C ARG A 99 -7.50 1.31 -13.71
N TYR A 100 -6.92 0.75 -12.64
CA TYR A 100 -6.38 1.50 -11.50
C TYR A 100 -5.41 2.60 -11.94
N TYR A 101 -4.46 2.28 -12.83
CA TYR A 101 -3.49 3.25 -13.30
C TYR A 101 -4.04 4.32 -14.25
N TYR A 102 -4.97 3.96 -15.13
CA TYR A 102 -5.43 4.87 -16.20
C TYR A 102 -6.73 5.62 -15.88
N GLN A 103 -7.59 5.04 -15.05
CA GLN A 103 -8.96 5.54 -14.79
C GLN A 103 -9.30 5.59 -13.29
N GLY A 104 -8.38 5.23 -12.40
CA GLY A 104 -8.62 5.14 -10.96
C GLY A 104 -9.16 3.77 -10.52
N CYS A 105 -9.36 3.62 -9.20
CA CYS A 105 -9.75 2.33 -8.59
C CYS A 105 -11.06 1.77 -9.17
N ALA A 106 -10.97 0.59 -9.77
CA ALA A 106 -12.10 -0.09 -10.41
C ALA A 106 -13.03 -0.77 -9.41
N SER A 107 -12.46 -1.38 -8.36
CA SER A 107 -13.20 -1.89 -7.21
C SER A 107 -12.33 -1.94 -5.97
N TRP A 108 -12.83 -1.40 -4.86
CA TRP A 108 -12.17 -1.46 -3.55
C TRP A 108 -12.30 -2.82 -2.86
N LYS A 109 -13.17 -3.69 -3.39
CA LYS A 109 -13.45 -5.02 -2.83
C LYS A 109 -12.72 -6.14 -3.55
N TRP A 110 -12.42 -5.94 -4.84
CA TRP A 110 -11.80 -6.96 -5.65
C TRP A 110 -10.38 -7.26 -5.15
N TYR A 111 -10.06 -8.55 -5.05
CA TYR A 111 -8.72 -9.06 -4.78
C TYR A 111 -8.49 -10.35 -5.56
N PHE A 112 -7.23 -10.74 -5.72
CA PHE A 112 -6.86 -12.04 -6.29
C PHE A 112 -6.88 -13.11 -5.18
N PRO A 113 -7.80 -14.10 -5.22
CA PRO A 113 -8.07 -14.98 -4.08
C PRO A 113 -7.16 -16.20 -4.00
N TYR A 114 -5.92 -16.07 -4.46
CA TYR A 114 -4.91 -17.13 -4.45
C TYR A 114 -3.54 -16.56 -4.09
N HIS A 115 -2.69 -17.36 -3.43
CA HIS A 115 -1.33 -16.94 -3.09
C HIS A 115 -0.35 -17.07 -4.26
N TYR A 116 -0.70 -17.87 -5.27
CA TYR A 116 0.18 -18.20 -6.40
C TYR A 116 -0.50 -17.90 -7.75
N ALA A 117 0.33 -17.64 -8.76
CA ALA A 117 -0.12 -17.35 -10.11
C ALA A 117 -0.30 -18.65 -10.94
N PRO A 118 -1.18 -18.67 -11.94
CA PRO A 118 -1.27 -19.78 -12.87
C PRO A 118 -0.12 -19.75 -13.89
N PHE A 119 0.08 -20.83 -14.65
CA PHE A 119 1.04 -20.82 -15.75
C PHE A 119 0.51 -20.04 -16.95
N ALA A 120 1.42 -19.51 -17.77
CA ALA A 120 1.07 -18.84 -19.03
C ALA A 120 0.25 -19.74 -19.98
N SER A 121 0.44 -21.07 -19.92
CA SER A 121 -0.31 -22.03 -20.72
C SER A 121 -1.76 -22.25 -20.24
N ASP A 122 -2.13 -21.78 -19.05
CA ASP A 122 -3.50 -21.85 -18.50
C ASP A 122 -4.40 -20.69 -18.95
N PHE A 123 -3.85 -19.69 -19.64
CA PHE A 123 -4.61 -18.53 -20.13
C PHE A 123 -5.39 -18.87 -21.42
N VAL A 124 -6.22 -19.90 -21.35
CA VAL A 124 -7.12 -20.33 -22.41
C VAL A 124 -8.52 -19.74 -22.19
N HIS A 125 -9.26 -19.48 -23.27
CA HIS A 125 -10.64 -18.99 -23.24
C HIS A 125 -10.89 -17.68 -22.46
N ILE A 126 -9.86 -16.84 -22.27
CA ILE A 126 -9.95 -15.60 -21.49
C ILE A 126 -10.82 -14.51 -22.14
N ALA A 127 -11.13 -14.63 -23.44
CA ALA A 127 -11.87 -13.62 -24.20
C ALA A 127 -13.33 -13.42 -23.72
N GLY A 128 -13.93 -14.42 -23.07
CA GLY A 128 -15.29 -14.34 -22.53
C GLY A 128 -15.38 -13.77 -21.11
N LEU A 129 -14.25 -13.41 -20.50
CA LEU A 129 -14.22 -12.93 -19.13
C LEU A 129 -14.86 -11.54 -19.02
N SER A 130 -15.82 -11.40 -18.10
CA SER A 130 -16.34 -10.08 -17.74
C SER A 130 -15.25 -9.23 -17.07
N THR A 131 -15.06 -8.03 -17.60
CA THR A 131 -14.14 -7.01 -17.05
C THR A 131 -14.86 -5.99 -16.18
N GLU A 132 -16.13 -6.25 -15.86
CA GLU A 132 -16.92 -5.41 -14.99
C GLU A 132 -16.59 -5.67 -13.51
N PHE A 133 -16.61 -4.58 -12.75
CA PHE A 133 -16.34 -4.56 -11.32
C PHE A 133 -17.51 -3.89 -10.59
N GLU A 134 -17.64 -4.15 -9.30
CA GLU A 134 -18.74 -3.67 -8.47
C GLU A 134 -18.71 -2.13 -8.37
N GLN A 135 -19.72 -1.47 -8.93
CA GLN A 135 -19.75 0.00 -9.04
C GLN A 135 -19.84 0.72 -7.69
N ASP A 136 -20.45 0.08 -6.68
CA ASP A 136 -20.68 0.66 -5.35
C ASP A 136 -19.61 0.28 -4.31
N SER A 137 -18.46 -0.23 -4.76
CA SER A 137 -17.36 -0.54 -3.84
C SER A 137 -16.79 0.74 -3.22
N LYS A 138 -16.61 0.71 -1.89
CA LYS A 138 -16.09 1.84 -1.11
C LYS A 138 -14.85 1.39 -0.37
N PRO A 139 -13.87 2.28 -0.13
CA PRO A 139 -12.76 1.98 0.75
C PRO A 139 -13.29 1.63 2.15
N PHE A 140 -12.60 0.72 2.82
CA PHE A 140 -12.86 0.44 4.23
C PHE A 140 -12.67 1.72 5.05
N ARG A 141 -13.37 1.82 6.18
CA ARG A 141 -13.03 2.88 7.13
C ARG A 141 -11.65 2.60 7.72
N PRO A 142 -10.90 3.63 8.16
CA PRO A 142 -9.54 3.46 8.64
C PRO A 142 -9.37 2.36 9.70
N LEU A 143 -10.27 2.27 10.68
CA LEU A 143 -10.17 1.27 11.75
C LEU A 143 -10.55 -0.14 11.28
N GLU A 144 -11.51 -0.25 10.36
CA GLU A 144 -11.88 -1.53 9.74
C GLU A 144 -10.70 -2.10 8.94
N GLN A 145 -10.02 -1.24 8.18
CA GLN A 145 -8.79 -1.61 7.47
C GLN A 145 -7.72 -2.08 8.45
N LEU A 146 -7.51 -1.39 9.58
CA LEU A 146 -6.53 -1.84 10.59
C LEU A 146 -6.83 -3.25 11.09
N MET A 147 -8.11 -3.58 11.33
CA MET A 147 -8.50 -4.95 11.71
C MET A 147 -8.26 -5.96 10.59
N GLY A 148 -8.35 -5.55 9.31
CA GLY A 148 -8.07 -6.42 8.17
C GLY A 148 -6.58 -6.62 7.86
N VAL A 149 -5.67 -5.76 8.37
CA VAL A 149 -4.24 -5.80 8.00
C VAL A 149 -3.29 -6.08 9.17
N PHE A 150 -3.66 -5.73 10.41
CA PHE A 150 -2.75 -5.89 11.53
C PHE A 150 -2.76 -7.30 12.11
N PRO A 151 -1.59 -7.84 12.49
CA PRO A 151 -1.52 -9.03 13.32
C PRO A 151 -1.95 -8.70 14.75
N ALA A 152 -2.32 -9.73 15.52
CA ALA A 152 -2.74 -9.60 16.93
C ALA A 152 -1.71 -8.85 17.80
N ALA A 153 -0.41 -8.99 17.53
CA ALA A 153 0.66 -8.30 18.26
C ALA A 153 0.60 -6.76 18.16
N SER A 154 -0.08 -6.22 17.14
CA SER A 154 -0.23 -4.78 16.90
C SER A 154 -1.57 -4.22 17.40
N CYS A 155 -2.30 -4.96 18.24
CA CYS A 155 -3.65 -4.61 18.71
C CYS A 155 -3.74 -3.25 19.45
N LYS A 156 -2.63 -2.73 19.99
CA LYS A 156 -2.55 -1.42 20.64
C LYS A 156 -2.92 -0.23 19.74
N HIS A 157 -2.99 -0.43 18.42
CA HIS A 157 -3.28 0.62 17.44
C HIS A 157 -4.75 0.67 17.00
N VAL A 158 -5.53 -0.35 17.35
CA VAL A 158 -6.99 -0.40 17.16
C VAL A 158 -7.68 0.01 18.46
N PRO A 159 -8.98 0.35 18.43
CA PRO A 159 -9.74 0.61 19.65
C PRO A 159 -9.63 -0.54 20.64
N ALA A 160 -9.52 -0.23 21.93
CA ALA A 160 -9.44 -1.27 22.96
C ALA A 160 -10.61 -2.28 22.93
N PRO A 161 -11.87 -1.86 22.65
CA PRO A 161 -12.98 -2.80 22.46
C PRO A 161 -12.96 -3.57 21.15
N TRP A 162 -11.98 -3.37 20.27
CA TRP A 162 -11.82 -4.17 19.03
C TRP A 162 -10.63 -5.10 19.15
N ALA A 163 -9.60 -4.68 19.91
CA ALA A 163 -8.38 -5.44 20.17
C ALA A 163 -8.66 -6.85 20.72
N HIS A 164 -9.71 -7.03 21.53
CA HIS A 164 -10.08 -8.34 22.07
C HIS A 164 -10.48 -9.33 20.99
N LEU A 165 -11.06 -8.88 19.86
CA LEU A 165 -11.42 -9.77 18.74
C LEU A 165 -10.20 -10.41 18.08
N MET A 166 -9.01 -9.83 18.25
CA MET A 166 -7.75 -10.32 17.68
C MET A 166 -7.06 -11.35 18.57
N SER A 167 -7.48 -11.47 19.84
CA SER A 167 -6.81 -12.31 20.84
C SER A 167 -7.72 -13.34 21.52
N ASP A 168 -9.02 -13.04 21.64
CA ASP A 168 -10.00 -13.93 22.26
C ASP A 168 -10.17 -15.21 21.42
N PRO A 169 -9.88 -16.41 21.96
CA PRO A 169 -10.08 -17.68 21.26
C PRO A 169 -11.54 -17.89 20.80
N GLU A 170 -12.52 -17.33 21.50
CA GLU A 170 -13.94 -17.46 21.16
C GLU A 170 -14.38 -16.47 20.07
N SER A 171 -13.51 -15.51 19.70
CA SER A 171 -13.81 -14.50 18.69
C SER A 171 -14.29 -15.13 17.39
N PRO A 172 -15.35 -14.58 16.77
CA PRO A 172 -15.90 -15.10 15.52
C PRO A 172 -14.97 -14.90 14.32
N ILE A 173 -13.86 -14.16 14.48
CA ILE A 173 -12.88 -13.85 13.45
C ILE A 173 -11.44 -14.18 13.91
N ILE A 174 -11.28 -15.03 14.93
CA ILE A 174 -9.96 -15.38 15.47
C ILE A 174 -9.04 -16.05 14.44
N ASP A 175 -9.62 -16.76 13.48
CA ASP A 175 -8.93 -17.41 12.35
C ASP A 175 -8.23 -16.41 11.42
N PHE A 176 -8.55 -15.12 11.47
CA PHE A 176 -7.82 -14.10 10.70
C PHE A 176 -6.46 -13.74 11.31
N TYR A 177 -6.23 -14.10 12.57
CA TYR A 177 -5.05 -13.69 13.35
C TYR A 177 -4.26 -14.90 13.87
N PRO A 178 -3.66 -15.71 12.99
CA PRO A 178 -2.73 -16.75 13.42
C PRO A 178 -1.50 -16.13 14.10
N GLU A 179 -1.01 -16.77 15.16
CA GLU A 179 0.23 -16.34 15.84
C GLU A 179 1.48 -16.76 15.05
N ASP A 180 1.39 -17.88 14.32
CA ASP A 180 2.43 -18.39 13.45
C ASP A 180 1.82 -18.81 12.10
N PHE A 181 2.57 -18.62 11.01
CA PHE A 181 2.12 -18.94 9.66
C PHE A 181 3.32 -19.36 8.79
N LYS A 182 3.04 -20.22 7.80
CA LYS A 182 4.09 -20.73 6.92
C LYS A 182 4.52 -19.68 5.90
N ILE A 183 5.82 -19.61 5.64
CA ILE A 183 6.40 -18.86 4.52
C ILE A 183 6.94 -19.86 3.51
N ASP A 184 6.34 -19.91 2.32
CA ASP A 184 6.85 -20.72 1.22
C ASP A 184 7.92 -19.94 0.45
N LEU A 185 9.16 -20.41 0.44
CA LEU A 185 10.24 -19.78 -0.31
C LEU A 185 10.02 -19.81 -1.82
N ASN A 186 9.26 -20.78 -2.34
CA ASN A 186 8.90 -20.90 -3.76
C ASN A 186 10.09 -20.66 -4.71
N GLY A 187 11.20 -21.37 -4.46
CA GLY A 187 12.46 -21.27 -5.23
C GLY A 187 13.27 -19.98 -4.98
N LYS A 188 12.94 -19.18 -3.97
CA LYS A 188 13.69 -17.98 -3.58
C LYS A 188 14.66 -18.26 -2.43
N LYS A 189 15.69 -17.42 -2.34
CA LYS A 189 16.78 -17.59 -1.37
C LYS A 189 16.45 -17.05 0.01
N PHE A 190 15.65 -15.99 0.10
CA PHE A 190 15.39 -15.30 1.35
C PHE A 190 13.90 -15.27 1.70
N ALA A 191 13.57 -15.41 2.99
CA ALA A 191 12.19 -15.45 3.48
C ALA A 191 11.34 -14.24 3.06
N TRP A 192 11.92 -13.04 2.96
CA TRP A 192 11.21 -11.84 2.50
C TRP A 192 10.81 -11.86 1.02
N GLN A 193 11.36 -12.79 0.23
CA GLN A 193 10.96 -13.07 -1.14
C GLN A 193 9.90 -14.18 -1.23
N GLY A 194 9.70 -14.91 -0.14
CA GLY A 194 8.74 -16.00 -0.05
C GLY A 194 7.31 -15.51 0.08
N VAL A 195 6.38 -16.45 -0.03
CA VAL A 195 4.94 -16.23 0.03
C VAL A 195 4.46 -16.51 1.45
N ALA A 196 3.90 -15.51 2.11
CA ALA A 196 3.26 -15.68 3.42
C ALA A 196 1.88 -16.32 3.25
N LEU A 197 1.71 -17.53 3.77
CA LEU A 197 0.46 -18.29 3.66
C LEU A 197 -0.51 -17.90 4.78
N LEU A 198 -1.10 -16.72 4.62
CA LEU A 198 -2.12 -16.18 5.51
C LEU A 198 -3.53 -16.45 4.96
N PRO A 199 -4.52 -16.71 5.83
CA PRO A 199 -5.91 -16.81 5.42
C PRO A 199 -6.42 -15.45 4.91
N PHE A 200 -7.21 -15.47 3.83
CA PHE A 200 -7.86 -14.26 3.33
C PHE A 200 -8.97 -13.81 4.27
N VAL A 201 -9.00 -12.51 4.59
CA VAL A 201 -10.03 -11.91 5.43
C VAL A 201 -11.37 -11.88 4.69
N ASN A 202 -12.41 -12.41 5.33
CA ASN A 202 -13.78 -12.28 4.83
C ASN A 202 -14.40 -10.97 5.33
N GLU A 203 -14.64 -10.03 4.41
CA GLU A 203 -15.17 -8.69 4.69
C GLU A 203 -16.49 -8.73 5.50
N ASP A 204 -17.45 -9.55 5.09
CA ASP A 204 -18.76 -9.63 5.74
C ASP A 204 -18.66 -10.14 7.19
N ARG A 205 -17.81 -11.14 7.42
CA ARG A 205 -17.53 -11.65 8.77
C ARG A 205 -16.85 -10.61 9.64
N LEU A 206 -15.89 -9.87 9.08
CA LEU A 206 -15.20 -8.79 9.77
C LEU A 206 -16.20 -7.71 10.22
N PHE A 207 -17.00 -7.17 9.30
CA PHE A 207 -17.98 -6.14 9.64
C PHE A 207 -19.04 -6.61 10.64
N LYS A 208 -19.51 -7.86 10.51
CA LYS A 208 -20.46 -8.45 11.45
C LYS A 208 -19.87 -8.56 12.86
N ALA A 209 -18.58 -8.91 12.98
CA ALA A 209 -17.90 -8.97 14.27
C ALA A 209 -17.69 -7.58 14.90
N LEU A 210 -17.45 -6.56 14.09
CA LEU A 210 -17.23 -5.18 14.55
C LEU A 210 -18.53 -4.43 14.90
N ALA A 211 -19.65 -4.79 14.27
CA ALA A 211 -20.94 -4.11 14.40
C ALA A 211 -21.37 -3.78 15.86
N PRO A 212 -21.24 -4.68 16.85
CA PRO A 212 -21.61 -4.38 18.23
C PRO A 212 -20.76 -3.28 18.88
N TYR A 213 -19.48 -3.20 18.51
CA TYR A 213 -18.46 -2.39 19.16
C TYR A 213 -18.31 -0.97 18.61
N TYR A 214 -18.99 -0.62 17.50
CA TYR A 214 -18.97 0.77 16.99
C TYR A 214 -19.49 1.79 18.00
N LYS A 215 -20.38 1.36 18.89
CA LYS A 215 -21.00 2.19 19.93
C LYS A 215 -20.03 2.52 21.06
N GLU A 216 -18.97 1.74 21.18
CA GLU A 216 -17.97 1.82 22.25
C GLU A 216 -16.76 2.67 21.83
N LEU A 217 -16.75 3.18 20.60
CA LEU A 217 -15.69 4.06 20.12
C LEU A 217 -15.75 5.41 20.83
N SER A 218 -14.59 5.87 21.29
CA SER A 218 -14.46 7.22 21.82
C SER A 218 -14.69 8.29 20.74
N PRO A 219 -15.01 9.55 21.11
CA PRO A 219 -15.18 10.62 20.13
C PRO A 219 -13.96 10.84 19.22
N ALA A 220 -12.74 10.68 19.76
CA ALA A 220 -11.51 10.78 18.98
C ALA A 220 -11.37 9.62 17.98
N GLU A 221 -11.79 8.41 18.36
CA GLU A 221 -11.79 7.24 17.48
C GLU A 221 -12.82 7.35 16.37
N ILE A 222 -14.02 7.85 16.69
CA ILE A 222 -15.04 8.15 15.70
C ILE A 222 -14.50 9.19 14.71
N LYS A 223 -13.85 10.26 15.19
CA LYS A 223 -13.28 11.31 14.34
C LYS A 223 -12.21 10.77 13.38
N ARG A 224 -11.32 9.87 13.83
CA ARG A 224 -10.28 9.27 12.97
C ARG A 224 -10.79 8.14 12.06
N ASN A 225 -12.02 7.65 12.26
CA ASN A 225 -12.61 6.57 11.48
C ASN A 225 -13.48 7.06 10.31
N VAL A 226 -13.25 8.29 9.85
CA VAL A 226 -14.00 8.93 8.75
C VAL A 226 -13.02 9.35 7.67
N ARG A 227 -13.44 9.26 6.40
CA ARG A 227 -12.67 9.78 5.28
C ARG A 227 -12.62 11.32 5.33
N GLY A 228 -11.41 11.87 5.42
CA GLY A 228 -11.19 13.32 5.41
C GLY A 228 -11.12 13.91 4.00
N ASP A 229 -11.11 15.24 3.93
CA ASP A 229 -10.80 16.01 2.73
C ASP A 229 -9.29 16.32 2.66
N ASP A 230 -8.79 16.62 1.46
CA ASP A 230 -7.44 17.18 1.30
C ASP A 230 -7.39 18.64 1.78
N ARG A 231 -6.19 19.20 1.93
CA ARG A 231 -6.00 20.60 2.37
C ARG A 231 -5.20 21.40 1.34
N LEU A 232 -5.70 22.58 1.03
CA LEU A 232 -5.01 23.59 0.23
C LEU A 232 -4.59 24.76 1.14
N TYR A 233 -3.30 25.08 1.13
CA TYR A 233 -2.74 26.21 1.84
C TYR A 233 -2.31 27.29 0.84
N VAL A 234 -2.82 28.51 1.03
CA VAL A 234 -2.53 29.64 0.16
C VAL A 234 -1.91 30.76 0.98
N GLY A 235 -0.65 31.10 0.71
CA GLY A 235 0.07 32.16 1.40
C GLY A 235 -0.24 33.54 0.82
N SER A 236 -0.06 34.59 1.62
CA SER A 236 -0.41 35.99 1.29
C SER A 236 0.19 36.56 0.01
N LYS A 237 1.33 36.04 -0.45
CA LYS A 237 1.97 36.46 -1.70
C LYS A 237 1.28 35.87 -2.94
N ASN A 238 0.60 34.73 -2.78
CA ASN A 238 -0.03 34.03 -3.89
C ASN A 238 -1.23 34.82 -4.47
N PRO A 239 -1.36 34.94 -5.81
CA PRO A 239 -2.47 35.64 -6.45
C PRO A 239 -3.86 35.14 -6.04
N GLY A 240 -3.99 33.84 -5.72
CA GLY A 240 -5.23 33.24 -5.26
C GLY A 240 -5.59 33.55 -3.81
N TYR A 241 -4.68 34.15 -3.04
CA TYR A 241 -4.85 34.38 -1.60
C TYR A 241 -6.10 35.21 -1.29
N ASN A 242 -6.27 36.35 -1.95
CA ASN A 242 -7.39 37.24 -1.71
C ASN A 242 -8.72 36.54 -2.02
N ASN A 243 -8.79 35.76 -3.10
CA ASN A 243 -9.99 35.02 -3.47
C ASN A 243 -10.39 34.02 -2.38
N VAL A 244 -9.43 33.22 -1.89
CA VAL A 244 -9.68 32.23 -0.82
C VAL A 244 -10.01 32.92 0.50
N ARG A 245 -9.31 34.01 0.84
CA ARG A 245 -9.57 34.79 2.05
C ARG A 245 -10.97 35.40 2.05
N GLN A 246 -11.46 35.89 0.91
CA GLN A 246 -12.80 36.46 0.81
C GLN A 246 -13.91 35.46 1.16
N LEU A 247 -13.70 34.16 0.92
CA LEU A 247 -14.66 33.12 1.32
C LEU A 247 -14.87 33.09 2.84
N TYR A 248 -13.79 33.26 3.61
CA TYR A 248 -13.84 33.38 5.07
C TYR A 248 -14.49 34.69 5.53
N VAL A 249 -14.15 35.81 4.88
CA VAL A 249 -14.73 37.14 5.21
C VAL A 249 -16.25 37.15 4.98
N GLN A 250 -16.70 36.53 3.90
CA GLN A 250 -18.12 36.43 3.54
C GLN A 250 -18.86 35.35 4.35
N LYS A 251 -18.14 34.54 5.16
CA LYS A 251 -18.70 33.43 5.95
C LYS A 251 -19.55 32.49 5.09
N ILE A 252 -19.00 32.07 3.96
CA ILE A 252 -19.63 31.06 3.11
C ILE A 252 -19.89 29.79 3.93
N ASP A 253 -21.00 29.11 3.64
CA ASP A 253 -21.35 27.85 4.30
C ASP A 253 -20.19 26.84 4.17
N MET A 254 -19.80 26.20 5.28
CA MET A 254 -18.68 25.24 5.30
C MET A 254 -18.95 23.96 4.49
N GLN A 255 -20.20 23.70 4.11
CA GLN A 255 -20.59 22.59 3.23
C GLN A 255 -20.68 23.00 1.76
N MET A 256 -20.60 24.30 1.45
CA MET A 256 -20.67 24.78 0.07
C MET A 256 -19.32 24.58 -0.64
N GLU A 257 -19.38 23.89 -1.77
CA GLU A 257 -18.24 23.73 -2.67
C GLU A 257 -18.11 24.96 -3.59
N VAL A 258 -16.92 25.56 -3.61
CA VAL A 258 -16.60 26.72 -4.45
C VAL A 258 -15.48 26.34 -5.42
N HIS A 259 -15.69 26.59 -6.72
CA HIS A 259 -14.65 26.36 -7.71
C HIS A 259 -13.54 27.42 -7.61
N VAL A 260 -12.29 26.98 -7.62
CA VAL A 260 -11.11 27.86 -7.62
C VAL A 260 -10.19 27.54 -8.79
N SER A 261 -9.56 28.59 -9.31
CA SER A 261 -8.50 28.49 -10.31
C SER A 261 -7.33 29.38 -9.89
N ILE A 262 -6.18 28.78 -9.59
CA ILE A 262 -4.98 29.48 -9.11
C ILE A 262 -3.80 29.03 -9.97
N GLN A 263 -3.30 29.91 -10.85
CA GLN A 263 -2.10 29.65 -11.66
C GLN A 263 -2.14 28.30 -12.43
N GLY A 264 -3.32 27.89 -12.91
CA GLY A 264 -3.53 26.64 -13.65
C GLY A 264 -3.97 25.45 -12.79
N MET A 265 -3.84 25.53 -11.45
CA MET A 265 -4.51 24.59 -10.54
C MET A 265 -6.02 24.84 -10.58
N GLN A 266 -6.82 23.79 -10.71
CA GLN A 266 -8.28 23.86 -10.65
C GLN A 266 -8.82 22.83 -9.66
N GLY A 267 -9.91 23.16 -8.99
CA GLY A 267 -10.57 22.25 -8.07
C GLY A 267 -11.70 22.92 -7.30
N LEU A 268 -12.24 22.20 -6.33
CA LEU A 268 -13.30 22.66 -5.45
C LEU A 268 -12.73 22.87 -4.05
N VAL A 269 -13.09 23.96 -3.40
CA VAL A 269 -12.69 24.24 -2.02
C VAL A 269 -13.91 24.43 -1.12
N LEU A 270 -13.71 24.11 0.15
CA LEU A 270 -14.68 24.36 1.22
C LEU A 270 -13.95 24.96 2.43
N LEU A 271 -14.65 25.78 3.22
CA LEU A 271 -14.08 26.33 4.45
C LEU A 271 -13.80 25.20 5.46
N THR A 272 -12.84 25.46 6.35
CA THR A 272 -12.50 24.56 7.46
C THR A 272 -12.29 25.35 8.75
N GLU A 273 -12.76 24.79 9.86
CA GLU A 273 -12.49 25.31 11.21
C GLU A 273 -11.01 25.17 11.60
N GLU A 274 -10.25 24.35 10.89
CA GLU A 274 -8.81 24.15 11.12
C GLU A 274 -7.94 25.31 10.59
N SER A 275 -8.53 26.29 9.89
CA SER A 275 -7.78 27.44 9.41
C SER A 275 -7.51 28.40 10.57
N VAL A 276 -6.24 28.67 10.84
CA VAL A 276 -5.85 29.71 11.80
C VAL A 276 -6.18 31.08 11.22
N ASP A 277 -6.73 31.95 12.06
CA ASP A 277 -7.11 33.30 11.66
C ASP A 277 -5.93 34.12 11.13
N TYR A 278 -6.25 35.11 10.31
CA TYR A 278 -5.28 36.06 9.78
C TYR A 278 -4.58 36.83 10.91
N GLY A 279 -3.25 36.83 10.91
CA GLY A 279 -2.44 37.42 11.97
C GLY A 279 -2.44 36.60 13.28
N GLY A 280 -3.15 35.46 13.31
CA GLY A 280 -3.25 34.58 14.47
C GLY A 280 -1.94 33.87 14.79
N TYR A 281 -1.96 33.14 15.91
CA TYR A 281 -0.85 32.31 16.39
C TYR A 281 -1.22 30.83 16.23
N LEU A 282 -0.31 30.04 15.67
CA LEU A 282 -0.43 28.58 15.57
C LEU A 282 0.61 27.92 16.47
N ASP A 283 0.15 27.28 17.54
CA ASP A 283 1.02 26.46 18.39
C ASP A 283 1.66 25.31 17.60
N SER A 284 2.93 25.03 17.90
CA SER A 284 3.58 23.83 17.36
C SER A 284 3.04 22.58 18.06
N PRO A 285 2.56 21.57 17.32
CA PRO A 285 2.19 20.28 17.91
C PRO A 285 3.42 19.42 18.28
N VAL A 286 4.62 19.85 17.90
CA VAL A 286 5.89 19.16 18.18
C VAL A 286 6.59 19.85 19.34
N LEU A 287 6.83 19.09 20.41
CA LEU A 287 7.53 19.57 21.60
C LEU A 287 8.91 20.13 21.23
N GLY A 288 9.23 21.32 21.75
CA GLY A 288 10.52 21.98 21.53
C GLY A 288 10.63 22.80 20.25
N LEU A 289 9.57 22.88 19.44
CA LEU A 289 9.50 23.82 18.31
C LEU A 289 8.60 25.01 18.66
N ASP A 290 9.01 26.20 18.24
CA ASP A 290 8.23 27.41 18.44
C ASP A 290 6.97 27.41 17.54
N GLY A 291 5.89 27.98 18.07
CA GLY A 291 4.69 28.25 17.28
C GLY A 291 4.89 29.37 16.26
N VAL A 292 4.05 29.38 15.23
CA VAL A 292 4.08 30.37 14.15
C VAL A 292 3.18 31.54 14.52
N SER A 293 3.78 32.71 14.72
CA SER A 293 3.05 33.97 14.94
C SER A 293 2.74 34.68 13.62
N ASN A 294 1.74 35.56 13.67
CA ASN A 294 1.30 36.37 12.53
C ASN A 294 1.00 35.51 11.28
N ASN A 295 0.07 34.56 11.41
CA ASN A 295 -0.29 33.66 10.32
C ASN A 295 -0.81 34.45 9.10
N MET A 296 -0.13 34.29 7.96
CA MET A 296 -0.49 34.91 6.68
C MET A 296 -0.91 33.88 5.62
N VAL A 297 -1.37 32.71 6.07
CA VAL A 297 -1.76 31.58 5.21
C VAL A 297 -3.22 31.22 5.46
N CYS A 298 -4.00 31.08 4.39
CA CYS A 298 -5.35 30.53 4.45
C CYS A 298 -5.29 29.02 4.22
N CYS A 299 -6.01 28.25 5.04
CA CYS A 299 -6.21 26.82 4.85
C CYS A 299 -7.65 26.59 4.40
N VAL A 300 -7.89 25.76 3.39
CA VAL A 300 -9.23 25.31 3.01
C VAL A 300 -9.20 23.81 2.74
N LYS A 301 -10.36 23.16 2.82
CA LYS A 301 -10.52 21.81 2.27
C LYS A 301 -10.42 21.89 0.76
N TYR A 302 -9.83 20.88 0.15
CA TYR A 302 -9.68 20.77 -1.29
C TYR A 302 -10.24 19.44 -1.78
N ARG A 303 -10.91 19.47 -2.93
CA ARG A 303 -11.37 18.31 -3.68
C ARG A 303 -11.00 18.51 -5.14
N ASP A 304 -10.55 17.43 -5.77
CA ASP A 304 -10.27 17.45 -7.20
C ASP A 304 -11.52 17.80 -8.03
N PRO A 305 -11.33 18.31 -9.26
CA PRO A 305 -12.43 18.51 -10.19
C PRO A 305 -13.25 17.22 -10.36
N LYS A 306 -14.57 17.38 -10.39
CA LYS A 306 -15.51 16.26 -10.59
C LYS A 306 -15.73 16.01 -12.08
N TYR A 307 -15.75 14.75 -12.45
CA TYR A 307 -16.07 14.29 -13.80
C TYR A 307 -17.31 13.40 -13.75
N ASP A 308 -18.02 13.30 -14.87
CA ASP A 308 -19.21 12.46 -14.97
C ASP A 308 -18.88 10.98 -14.72
N ALA A 309 -19.86 10.23 -14.22
CA ALA A 309 -19.71 8.79 -14.04
C ALA A 309 -19.36 8.11 -15.38
N GLY A 310 -18.29 7.32 -15.38
CA GLY A 310 -17.80 6.66 -16.59
C GLY A 310 -17.00 7.56 -17.54
N PHE A 311 -16.63 8.78 -17.11
CA PHE A 311 -15.70 9.61 -17.88
C PHE A 311 -14.37 8.86 -18.10
N ILE A 312 -13.96 8.76 -19.36
CA ILE A 312 -12.72 8.10 -19.75
C ILE A 312 -11.63 9.16 -19.91
N PHE A 313 -10.57 9.05 -19.12
CA PHE A 313 -9.34 9.82 -19.32
C PHE A 313 -8.57 9.24 -20.50
N PRO A 314 -8.54 9.91 -21.67
CA PRO A 314 -7.89 9.36 -22.84
C PRO A 314 -6.37 9.40 -22.67
N ALA A 315 -5.69 8.28 -22.95
CA ALA A 315 -4.24 8.19 -23.01
C ALA A 315 -3.71 8.87 -24.29
N LYS A 316 -3.83 10.19 -24.38
CA LYS A 316 -3.42 11.00 -25.54
C LYS A 316 -2.70 12.27 -25.11
N ARG A 317 -1.82 12.74 -25.98
CA ARG A 317 -1.14 14.03 -25.82
C ARG A 317 -2.15 15.18 -25.89
N LEU A 318 -2.02 16.14 -24.98
CA LEU A 318 -2.83 17.35 -25.01
C LEU A 318 -2.45 18.25 -26.20
N LYS A 319 -3.44 18.96 -26.74
CA LYS A 319 -3.23 19.93 -27.81
C LYS A 319 -2.29 21.04 -27.32
N GLY A 320 -1.24 21.32 -28.08
CA GLY A 320 -0.25 22.36 -27.74
C GLY A 320 0.84 21.90 -26.77
N ALA A 321 0.87 20.63 -26.36
CA ALA A 321 2.02 20.10 -25.61
C ALA A 321 3.30 20.21 -26.45
N ILE A 322 4.38 20.69 -25.84
CA ILE A 322 5.70 20.85 -26.48
C ILE A 322 6.59 19.68 -26.00
N ASP A 323 7.26 18.99 -26.93
CA ASP A 323 8.14 17.89 -26.55
C ASP A 323 9.39 18.42 -25.85
N PRO A 324 9.87 17.73 -24.80
CA PRO A 324 11.17 18.04 -24.25
C PRO A 324 12.26 17.82 -25.31
N PRO A 325 13.39 18.54 -25.22
CA PRO A 325 14.50 18.35 -26.13
C PRO A 325 14.99 16.89 -26.10
N ARG A 326 15.36 16.36 -27.27
CA ARG A 326 15.83 14.98 -27.40
C ARG A 326 17.18 14.81 -26.70
N VAL A 327 17.22 13.95 -25.70
CA VAL A 327 18.44 13.62 -24.93
C VAL A 327 19.17 12.42 -25.52
N LEU A 328 18.47 11.56 -26.25
CA LEU A 328 19.06 10.37 -26.86
C LEU A 328 19.78 10.72 -28.16
N LYS A 329 20.99 10.18 -28.32
CA LYS A 329 21.77 10.30 -29.55
C LYS A 329 21.01 9.60 -30.68
N PRO A 330 20.68 10.30 -31.78
CA PRO A 330 20.11 9.64 -32.94
C PRO A 330 21.08 8.58 -33.49
N GLY A 331 20.55 7.39 -33.79
CA GLY A 331 21.35 6.28 -34.34
C GLY A 331 21.86 6.54 -35.76
N ASP A 332 21.19 7.43 -36.50
CA ASP A 332 21.45 7.71 -37.92
C ASP A 332 22.44 8.86 -38.15
N LEU A 333 23.21 9.25 -37.11
CA LEU A 333 24.22 10.30 -37.26
C LEU A 333 25.45 9.77 -37.99
N ASP A 334 25.92 10.54 -38.98
CA ASP A 334 27.21 10.28 -39.62
C ASP A 334 28.38 10.38 -38.62
N ALA A 335 29.56 9.90 -39.01
CA ALA A 335 30.72 9.81 -38.12
C ALA A 335 31.23 11.16 -37.60
N GLU A 336 30.88 12.28 -38.24
CA GLU A 336 31.31 13.63 -37.87
C GLU A 336 30.29 14.29 -36.93
N ALA A 337 29.00 14.24 -37.28
CA ALA A 337 27.89 14.65 -36.42
C ALA A 337 27.82 13.82 -35.14
N SER A 338 28.18 12.54 -35.21
CA SER A 338 28.28 11.63 -34.06
C SER A 338 29.37 12.06 -33.06
N ARG A 339 30.49 12.66 -33.51
CA ARG A 339 31.56 13.21 -32.66
C ARG A 339 31.21 14.57 -32.07
N ASN A 340 30.45 15.37 -32.82
CA ASN A 340 30.04 16.72 -32.42
C ASN A 340 28.75 16.73 -31.60
N TRP A 341 27.99 15.62 -31.59
CA TRP A 341 26.79 15.51 -30.79
C TRP A 341 27.11 15.62 -29.30
N ARG A 342 26.31 16.42 -28.59
CA ARG A 342 26.35 16.55 -27.15
C ARG A 342 24.92 16.33 -26.64
N PRO A 343 24.71 15.42 -25.68
CA PRO A 343 23.41 15.27 -25.06
C PRO A 343 23.05 16.56 -24.34
N ILE A 344 21.83 17.04 -24.50
CA ILE A 344 21.29 18.11 -23.65
C ILE A 344 20.91 17.43 -22.33
N ILE A 345 21.84 17.38 -21.38
CA ILE A 345 21.64 16.80 -20.05
C ILE A 345 21.29 17.90 -19.05
N GLY A 346 20.23 17.67 -18.27
CA GLY A 346 19.85 18.51 -17.13
C GLY A 346 19.14 19.82 -17.50
N MET A 347 19.04 20.72 -16.52
CA MET A 347 18.41 22.05 -16.62
C MET A 347 19.26 23.11 -17.36
N ASN A 348 20.33 22.71 -18.06
CA ASN A 348 21.35 23.62 -18.61
C ASN A 348 21.13 24.00 -20.10
N GLY A 349 19.91 23.88 -20.62
CA GLY A 349 19.51 24.62 -21.82
C GLY A 349 19.24 26.07 -21.44
N GLY A 350 19.80 27.05 -22.17
CA GLY A 350 19.51 28.48 -21.98
C GLY A 350 18.01 28.82 -21.89
N PRO A 351 17.64 29.99 -21.37
CA PRO A 351 16.39 30.20 -20.65
C PRO A 351 15.19 30.26 -21.60
N SER A 352 14.60 29.12 -21.93
CA SER A 352 13.13 29.06 -21.96
C SER A 352 12.68 28.74 -20.54
N ARG A 353 12.82 29.74 -19.68
CA ARG A 353 12.16 29.77 -18.39
C ARG A 353 10.66 29.86 -18.71
N SER A 354 9.97 28.73 -18.84
CA SER A 354 8.56 28.70 -18.47
C SER A 354 8.52 28.98 -16.97
N GLN A 355 8.50 30.27 -16.62
CA GLN A 355 8.19 30.72 -15.28
C GLN A 355 6.73 30.38 -15.03
N ILE A 356 6.49 29.30 -14.29
CA ILE A 356 5.45 29.38 -13.27
C ILE A 356 6.13 30.09 -12.11
N GLY A 357 5.50 31.17 -11.62
CA GLY A 357 6.07 32.05 -10.60
C GLY A 357 6.63 31.27 -9.41
N THR A 358 7.68 31.81 -8.82
CA THR A 358 8.25 31.33 -7.56
C THR A 358 7.28 31.58 -6.41
N GLU A 359 6.21 30.81 -6.33
CA GLU A 359 5.28 30.82 -5.21
C GLU A 359 4.74 29.41 -4.99
N THR A 360 5.11 28.85 -3.86
CA THR A 360 4.82 27.47 -3.52
C THR A 360 3.36 27.32 -3.14
N VAL A 361 2.58 26.69 -4.01
CA VAL A 361 1.27 26.13 -3.65
C VAL A 361 1.53 24.72 -3.13
N PHE A 362 1.26 24.49 -1.85
CA PHE A 362 1.31 23.15 -1.26
C PHE A 362 -0.11 22.63 -1.10
N VAL A 363 -0.44 21.58 -1.84
CA VAL A 363 -1.59 20.73 -1.56
C VAL A 363 -1.08 19.58 -0.70
N ARG A 364 -1.57 19.49 0.54
CA ARG A 364 -1.29 18.33 1.38
C ARG A 364 -2.48 17.39 1.24
N SER A 365 -2.28 16.30 0.50
CA SER A 365 -3.30 15.26 0.37
C SER A 365 -3.38 14.45 1.66
N ALA A 366 -4.59 14.29 2.20
CA ALA A 366 -4.94 13.35 3.25
C ALA A 366 -5.32 11.97 2.68
N ALA A 367 -5.45 11.85 1.35
CA ALA A 367 -5.71 10.61 0.65
C ALA A 367 -4.67 10.42 -0.47
N ARG A 368 -3.45 10.02 -0.10
CA ARG A 368 -2.50 9.49 -1.07
C ARG A 368 -3.03 8.12 -1.51
N GLU A 369 -3.71 8.07 -2.66
CA GLU A 369 -3.75 6.82 -3.43
C GLU A 369 -2.28 6.39 -3.60
N SER A 370 -1.96 5.25 -2.99
CA SER A 370 -0.61 4.76 -2.85
C SER A 370 0.00 4.52 -4.23
N ARG A 371 0.91 5.41 -4.65
CA ARG A 371 1.95 5.10 -5.63
C ARG A 371 3.11 4.40 -4.89
N PRO A 372 3.51 3.19 -5.29
CA PRO A 372 4.43 2.35 -4.53
C PRO A 372 5.91 2.63 -4.87
N GLU A 373 6.40 3.87 -4.72
CA GLU A 373 7.84 4.15 -4.93
C GLU A 373 8.60 4.71 -3.71
N GLU A 374 7.93 5.19 -2.66
CA GLU A 374 8.64 5.85 -1.54
C GLU A 374 8.84 5.00 -0.27
N GLN A 375 8.23 3.82 -0.15
CA GLN A 375 8.40 2.97 1.05
C GLN A 375 9.72 2.18 1.09
N LEU A 376 10.47 2.07 -0.01
CA LEU A 376 11.75 1.36 -0.03
C LEU A 376 12.95 2.19 0.50
N SER A 377 12.78 3.51 0.68
CA SER A 377 13.87 4.39 1.12
C SER A 377 13.98 4.55 2.64
N GLN A 378 12.86 4.52 3.37
CA GLN A 378 12.85 4.85 4.79
C GLN A 378 13.32 3.70 5.70
N SER A 379 13.21 2.44 5.30
CA SER A 379 13.75 1.30 6.07
C SER A 379 15.28 1.18 6.02
N ARG A 380 15.99 1.97 5.21
CA ARG A 380 17.47 1.97 5.16
C ARG A 380 18.15 2.87 6.19
N LYS A 381 17.40 3.68 6.97
CA LYS A 381 17.98 4.66 7.90
C LYS A 381 17.77 4.38 9.39
N GLN A 382 17.11 3.29 9.77
CA GLN A 382 16.96 2.89 11.19
C GLN A 382 17.73 1.63 11.59
N LEU A 383 18.59 1.12 10.71
CA LEU A 383 19.56 0.05 11.03
C LEU A 383 20.96 0.49 10.58
N ARG A 384 21.49 1.50 11.26
CA ARG A 384 22.92 1.75 11.44
C ARG A 384 23.17 2.30 12.83
#